data_AF-A0AAF0EDP8-F1
#
_entry.id   AF-A0AAF0EDP8-F1
#
_cell.length_a   1.000
_cell.length_b   1.000
_cell.length_c   1.000
_cell.angle_alpha   90.00
_cell.angle_beta   90.00
_cell.angle_gamma   90.00
#
_symmetry.space_group_name_H-M   'P 1'
#
loop_
_entity.id
_entity.type
_entity.pdbx_description
1 polymer ?
#
loop_
_entity_poly.entity_id
_entity_poly.type
_entity_poly.pdbx_seq_one_letter_code
_entity_poly.pdbx_strand_id
1 'polypeptide(L)'
;MLDQFVIFTKGGAILWNKVFAPSAKSHDVVNRVIRTSFLEERTASQRLDLDGYTARWLLSNEHNLIFMAVHQRILSLTYVEPLLETVGSLFVTRYSALVKGLMDNSVSSSTLEAFESSKETWGTDFMQILRKLETTKAPKRETRPTESVAPASDKATPNHGTSMPTLKYEKADVGPGGRRVSGKAKKGKAASGTAGAGVAAAPATDTKKQAPTKDRRKWGDNNEPLSEDSLSALDFSKENADTSQVDLSQWIDESKLGTKRADGVYELADDDAEQNDTAPSFFSTLTSTSSSFLARITGKKDALTSEDLAPVLHAMQMHLQSKNVANDVASLICEGVEKRLLGKRIGNFGSVKAEVRKSLEESITRILTPSTSTDILLEIASKKKRRAELAATLPAHALRGQTSPALNPYAIGFVGVNGVGKSTNLAKVCFWLLQNRYRVLIAACDTFRSGAVEQLRTHVRNLGQLDIDGRRVADGLPDTGEAILELYERGYGKDAAGIAKEALAYARTQGFDVVLIDTAGRMQDNEPLMRALAKLIAVNQPDKVLFVGEALVGNEAVDQLTKFHRALKDYSGVSHPRGLDGCLLTKWDTVDDKVGTALTSTWATGLPIFFVGTGQTYTDLRQLRVSHVVNALLRD
;
A
#
# COMPACT_ATOMS: atom_id res chain seq x y z
N MET A 1 -33.93 -10.15 -9.05
CA MET A 1 -34.75 -9.57 -7.97
C MET A 1 -33.83 -8.71 -7.13
N LEU A 2 -34.29 -7.52 -6.76
CA LEU A 2 -33.57 -6.63 -5.86
C LEU A 2 -33.63 -7.19 -4.42
N ASP A 3 -32.54 -7.14 -3.66
CA ASP A 3 -32.52 -7.64 -2.28
C ASP A 3 -32.80 -6.52 -1.26
N GLN A 4 -32.29 -5.31 -1.51
CA GLN A 4 -32.49 -4.13 -0.66
C GLN A 4 -32.38 -2.81 -1.46
N PHE A 5 -33.15 -1.80 -1.05
CA PHE A 5 -33.00 -0.41 -1.48
C PHE A 5 -32.97 0.51 -0.26
N VAL A 6 -32.07 1.49 -0.23
CA VAL A 6 -31.94 2.44 0.89
C VAL A 6 -31.70 3.86 0.39
N ILE A 7 -32.29 4.83 1.09
CA ILE A 7 -32.13 6.28 0.88
C ILE A 7 -31.58 6.87 2.17
N PHE A 8 -30.44 7.54 2.10
CA PHE A 8 -29.77 8.11 3.26
C PHE A 8 -29.07 9.43 2.90
N THR A 9 -28.84 10.28 3.90
CA THR A 9 -28.09 11.52 3.72
C THR A 9 -26.59 11.25 3.64
N LYS A 10 -25.82 12.18 3.06
CA LYS A 10 -24.35 12.15 3.11
C LYS A 10 -23.80 12.11 4.56
N GLY A 11 -24.56 12.58 5.54
CA GLY A 11 -24.24 12.47 6.97
C GLY A 11 -24.54 11.11 7.60
N GLY A 12 -24.98 10.12 6.83
CA GLY A 12 -25.24 8.75 7.30
C GLY A 12 -26.64 8.50 7.90
N ALA A 13 -27.52 9.50 7.91
CA ALA A 13 -28.89 9.33 8.42
C ALA A 13 -29.76 8.61 7.39
N ILE A 14 -30.29 7.43 7.75
CA ILE A 14 -31.20 6.66 6.88
C ILE A 14 -32.59 7.30 6.90
N LEU A 15 -33.05 7.77 5.74
CA LEU A 15 -34.38 8.37 5.57
C LEU A 15 -35.44 7.31 5.27
N TRP A 16 -35.09 6.32 4.45
CA TRP A 16 -35.99 5.23 4.05
C TRP A 16 -35.20 3.97 3.67
N ASN A 17 -35.75 2.80 3.99
CA ASN A 17 -35.14 1.50 3.70
C ASN A 17 -36.23 0.49 3.33
N LYS A 18 -35.99 -0.32 2.29
CA LYS A 18 -36.85 -1.44 1.91
C LYS A 18 -36.00 -2.68 1.67
N VAL A 19 -36.27 -3.71 2.47
CA VAL A 19 -35.66 -5.03 2.36
C VAL A 19 -36.66 -5.97 1.67
N PHE A 20 -36.20 -6.70 0.67
CA PHE A 20 -36.97 -7.66 -0.11
C PHE A 20 -36.62 -9.10 0.25
N ALA A 21 -35.33 -9.36 0.46
CA ALA A 21 -34.82 -10.62 0.97
C ALA A 21 -34.24 -10.38 2.38
N PRO A 22 -34.88 -10.89 3.45
CA PRO A 22 -34.38 -10.75 4.82
C PRO A 22 -33.19 -11.70 5.04
N SER A 23 -32.03 -11.35 4.49
CA SER A 23 -30.76 -11.95 4.86
C SER A 23 -29.99 -11.00 5.77
N ALA A 24 -29.36 -11.51 6.83
CA ALA A 24 -28.50 -10.69 7.69
C ALA A 24 -27.31 -10.07 6.92
N LYS A 25 -26.99 -10.59 5.73
CA LYS A 25 -25.89 -10.13 4.88
C LYS A 25 -26.20 -8.87 4.08
N SER A 26 -27.46 -8.59 3.72
CA SER A 26 -27.78 -7.39 2.91
C SER A 26 -27.51 -6.09 3.68
N HIS A 27 -27.92 -6.04 4.96
CA HIS A 27 -27.61 -4.93 5.86
C HIS A 27 -26.10 -4.77 6.13
N ASP A 28 -25.36 -5.88 6.25
CA ASP A 28 -23.91 -5.82 6.41
C ASP A 28 -23.23 -5.28 5.13
N VAL A 29 -23.71 -5.67 3.94
CA VAL A 29 -23.27 -5.09 2.66
C VAL A 29 -23.53 -3.58 2.62
N VAL A 30 -24.70 -3.09 3.04
CA VAL A 30 -24.99 -1.64 3.13
C VAL A 30 -24.00 -0.93 4.04
N ASN A 31 -23.80 -1.43 5.26
CA ASN A 31 -22.85 -0.85 6.22
C ASN A 31 -21.40 -0.91 5.70
N ARG A 32 -21.03 -1.97 4.99
CA ARG A 32 -19.69 -2.15 4.43
C ARG A 32 -19.46 -1.21 3.24
N VAL A 33 -20.42 -1.02 2.33
CA VAL A 33 -20.34 -0.01 1.25
C VAL A 33 -20.22 1.39 1.83
N ILE A 34 -20.94 1.70 2.91
CA ILE A 34 -20.77 2.97 3.65
C ILE A 34 -19.32 3.12 4.14
N ARG A 35 -18.72 2.07 4.72
CA ARG A 35 -17.32 2.06 5.16
C ARG A 35 -16.29 2.13 4.01
N THR A 36 -16.46 1.37 2.94
CA THR A 36 -15.41 1.17 1.89
C THR A 36 -15.57 2.04 0.65
N SER A 37 -16.72 2.70 0.46
CA SER A 37 -16.96 3.55 -0.71
C SER A 37 -17.30 4.99 -0.32
N PHE A 38 -18.13 5.18 0.71
CA PHE A 38 -18.51 6.53 1.16
C PHE A 38 -17.60 7.09 2.27
N LEU A 39 -16.93 6.23 3.05
CA LEU A 39 -15.94 6.62 4.07
C LEU A 39 -14.51 6.69 3.50
N GLU A 40 -14.12 5.77 2.63
CA GLU A 40 -12.82 5.76 1.91
C GLU A 40 -12.82 6.59 0.60
N GLU A 41 -13.92 7.27 0.28
CA GLU A 41 -14.09 8.17 -0.88
C GLU A 41 -13.78 7.57 -2.28
N ARG A 42 -13.83 6.24 -2.39
CA ARG A 42 -13.80 5.50 -3.67
C ARG A 42 -15.11 5.63 -4.48
N THR A 43 -15.69 6.84 -4.51
CA THR A 43 -16.95 7.16 -5.17
C THR A 43 -16.86 7.35 -6.69
N ALA A 44 -15.66 7.28 -7.28
CA ALA A 44 -15.47 7.40 -8.73
C ALA A 44 -16.26 6.34 -9.51
N SER A 45 -16.34 5.11 -8.97
CA SER A 45 -17.16 4.00 -9.47
C SER A 45 -18.48 3.88 -8.70
N GLN A 46 -19.62 4.07 -9.35
CA GLN A 46 -20.98 3.93 -8.78
C GLN A 46 -21.42 2.47 -8.51
N ARG A 47 -20.46 1.55 -8.36
CA ARG A 47 -20.67 0.12 -8.21
C ARG A 47 -19.60 -0.48 -7.31
N LEU A 48 -20.00 -1.37 -6.41
CA LEU A 48 -19.11 -2.21 -5.62
C LEU A 48 -19.63 -3.65 -5.57
N ASP A 49 -18.76 -4.63 -5.83
CA ASP A 49 -19.08 -6.05 -5.70
C ASP A 49 -18.46 -6.60 -4.39
N LEU A 50 -19.27 -7.14 -3.48
CA LEU A 50 -18.87 -7.63 -2.14
C LEU A 50 -19.60 -8.93 -1.79
N ASP A 51 -18.88 -9.95 -1.29
CA ASP A 51 -19.45 -11.18 -0.69
C ASP A 51 -20.56 -11.90 -1.50
N GLY A 52 -20.52 -11.78 -2.84
CA GLY A 52 -21.53 -12.35 -3.73
C GLY A 52 -22.73 -11.43 -4.05
N TYR A 53 -22.72 -10.20 -3.54
CA TYR A 53 -23.64 -9.11 -3.87
C TYR A 53 -22.96 -8.04 -4.73
N THR A 54 -23.77 -7.22 -5.37
CA THR A 54 -23.42 -5.99 -6.07
C THR A 54 -24.27 -4.87 -5.50
N ALA A 55 -23.62 -3.82 -5.02
CA ALA A 55 -24.24 -2.56 -4.63
C ALA A 55 -24.01 -1.52 -5.73
N ARG A 56 -25.05 -0.74 -6.04
CA ARG A 56 -25.00 0.41 -6.97
C ARG A 56 -25.68 1.60 -6.35
N TRP A 57 -25.22 2.81 -6.65
CA TRP A 57 -25.77 4.02 -6.04
C TRP A 57 -25.77 5.23 -6.96
N LEU A 58 -26.70 6.15 -6.67
CA LEU A 58 -26.81 7.47 -7.28
C LEU A 58 -26.62 8.54 -6.21
N LEU A 59 -25.77 9.52 -6.51
CA LEU A 59 -25.48 10.67 -5.66
C LEU A 59 -26.30 11.89 -6.12
N SER A 60 -27.06 12.51 -5.22
CA SER A 60 -27.69 13.81 -5.47
C SER A 60 -27.03 14.86 -4.59
N ASN A 61 -26.02 15.56 -5.14
CA ASN A 61 -25.23 16.54 -4.38
C ASN A 61 -26.02 17.77 -3.99
N GLU A 62 -26.89 18.25 -4.90
CA GLU A 62 -27.80 19.38 -4.68
C GLU A 62 -28.64 19.23 -3.42
N HIS A 63 -28.93 17.99 -3.02
CA HIS A 63 -29.84 17.62 -1.94
C HIS A 63 -29.14 16.89 -0.78
N ASN A 64 -27.83 16.67 -0.88
CA ASN A 64 -27.04 15.84 0.05
C ASN A 64 -27.60 14.42 0.29
N LEU A 65 -28.22 13.81 -0.72
CA LEU A 65 -28.83 12.48 -0.66
C LEU A 65 -28.05 11.42 -1.44
N ILE A 66 -28.16 10.18 -0.98
CA ILE A 66 -27.61 8.98 -1.58
C ILE A 66 -28.73 7.94 -1.71
N PHE A 67 -28.90 7.42 -2.92
CA PHE A 67 -29.84 6.34 -3.25
C PHE A 67 -29.02 5.10 -3.56
N MET A 68 -29.28 3.97 -2.91
CA MET A 68 -28.50 2.75 -3.10
C MET A 68 -29.39 1.51 -3.26
N ALA A 69 -29.02 0.67 -4.21
CA ALA A 69 -29.67 -0.59 -4.56
C ALA A 69 -28.67 -1.75 -4.43
N VAL A 70 -29.07 -2.82 -3.75
CA VAL A 70 -28.25 -4.02 -3.52
C VAL A 70 -28.95 -5.24 -4.11
N HIS A 71 -28.21 -6.03 -4.88
CA HIS A 71 -28.69 -7.29 -5.46
C HIS A 71 -27.60 -8.36 -5.51
N GLN A 72 -27.97 -9.63 -5.61
CA GLN A 72 -27.01 -10.73 -5.84
C GLN A 72 -26.19 -10.51 -7.13
N ARG A 73 -24.87 -10.71 -7.05
CA ARG A 73 -23.90 -10.50 -8.15
C ARG A 73 -24.13 -11.43 -9.35
N ILE A 74 -24.76 -12.59 -9.13
CA ILE A 74 -25.15 -13.53 -10.20
C ILE A 74 -26.28 -12.98 -11.09
N LEU A 75 -26.97 -11.92 -10.65
CA LEU A 75 -28.09 -11.32 -11.36
C LEU A 75 -27.67 -10.00 -12.03
N SER A 76 -27.69 -9.95 -13.35
CA SER A 76 -27.44 -8.73 -14.15
C SER A 76 -28.71 -7.86 -14.26
N LEU A 77 -29.08 -7.17 -13.17
CA LEU A 77 -30.28 -6.34 -13.11
C LEU A 77 -30.10 -5.01 -13.88
N THR A 78 -30.41 -5.02 -15.19
CA THR A 78 -30.30 -3.83 -16.07
C THR A 78 -31.26 -2.68 -15.74
N TYR A 79 -32.25 -2.91 -14.88
CA TYR A 79 -33.22 -1.88 -14.45
C TYR A 79 -32.77 -1.05 -13.24
N VAL A 80 -31.63 -1.37 -12.61
CA VAL A 80 -31.20 -0.71 -11.37
C VAL A 80 -30.80 0.75 -11.58
N GLU A 81 -30.14 1.08 -12.69
CA GLU A 81 -29.79 2.47 -13.04
C GLU A 81 -31.05 3.34 -13.26
N PRO A 82 -31.99 3.00 -14.17
CA PRO A 82 -33.26 3.72 -14.31
C PRO A 82 -34.09 3.80 -13.03
N LEU A 83 -34.03 2.76 -12.17
CA LEU A 83 -34.72 2.76 -10.87
C LEU A 83 -34.14 3.84 -9.95
N LEU A 84 -32.82 3.93 -9.84
CA LEU A 84 -32.15 4.93 -8.99
C LEU A 84 -32.49 6.37 -9.46
N GLU A 85 -32.48 6.63 -10.77
CA GLU A 85 -32.82 7.94 -11.35
C GLU A 85 -34.30 8.32 -11.15
N THR A 86 -35.22 7.39 -11.44
CA THR A 86 -36.66 7.61 -11.32
C THR A 86 -37.07 7.81 -9.86
N VAL A 87 -36.52 7.00 -8.95
CA VAL A 87 -36.79 7.10 -7.51
C VAL A 87 -36.14 8.35 -6.93
N GLY A 88 -34.93 8.71 -7.37
CA GLY A 88 -34.22 9.90 -6.92
C GLY A 88 -34.98 11.20 -7.24
N SER A 89 -35.37 11.38 -8.50
CA SER A 89 -36.12 12.55 -8.95
C SER A 89 -37.50 12.68 -8.26
N LEU A 90 -38.26 11.58 -8.17
CA LEU A 90 -39.56 11.58 -7.50
C LEU A 90 -39.45 11.85 -5.99
N PHE A 91 -38.46 11.27 -5.29
CA PHE A 91 -38.28 11.48 -3.86
C PHE A 91 -37.96 12.95 -3.54
N VAL A 92 -37.03 13.55 -4.30
CA VAL A 92 -36.65 14.97 -4.17
C VAL A 92 -37.85 15.89 -4.43
N THR A 93 -38.63 15.62 -5.48
CA THR A 93 -39.82 16.41 -5.80
C THR A 93 -40.89 16.31 -4.71
N ARG A 94 -41.18 15.08 -4.25
CA ARG A 94 -42.22 14.78 -3.25
C ARG A 94 -41.91 15.32 -1.87
N TYR A 95 -40.63 15.29 -1.46
CA TYR A 95 -40.17 15.62 -0.10
C TYR A 95 -39.30 16.88 -0.05
N SER A 96 -39.44 17.78 -1.02
CA SER A 96 -38.63 19.01 -1.14
C SER A 96 -38.58 19.86 0.15
N ALA A 97 -39.64 19.90 0.96
CA ALA A 97 -39.65 20.58 2.26
C ALA A 97 -38.73 19.90 3.30
N LEU A 98 -38.79 18.57 3.41
CA LEU A 98 -37.89 17.78 4.27
C LEU A 98 -36.44 17.91 3.81
N VAL A 99 -36.20 17.79 2.50
CA VAL A 99 -34.87 17.88 1.90
C VAL A 99 -34.24 19.25 2.14
N LYS A 100 -35.00 20.35 2.01
CA LYS A 100 -34.54 21.69 2.37
C LYS A 100 -34.21 21.80 3.86
N GLY A 101 -35.12 21.38 4.75
CA GLY A 101 -34.86 21.39 6.19
C GLY A 101 -33.62 20.57 6.60
N LEU A 102 -33.33 19.46 5.90
CA LEU A 102 -32.14 18.63 6.12
C LEU A 102 -30.85 19.29 5.62
N MET A 103 -30.91 20.15 4.59
CA MET A 103 -29.76 20.94 4.14
C MET A 103 -29.46 22.10 5.08
N ASP A 104 -30.51 22.79 5.53
CA ASP A 104 -30.42 23.97 6.40
C ASP A 104 -30.34 23.61 7.90
N ASN A 105 -30.20 22.31 8.23
CA ASN A 105 -30.16 21.75 9.59
C ASN A 105 -31.33 22.22 10.52
N SER A 106 -32.47 22.52 9.91
CA SER A 106 -33.62 23.22 10.54
C SER A 106 -34.95 22.49 10.28
N VAL A 107 -34.92 21.15 10.24
CA VAL A 107 -36.13 20.32 10.05
C VAL A 107 -37.12 20.55 11.19
N SER A 108 -38.31 21.06 10.87
CA SER A 108 -39.39 21.20 11.86
C SER A 108 -40.00 19.83 12.23
N SER A 109 -40.44 19.67 13.48
CA SER A 109 -41.14 18.44 13.93
C SER A 109 -42.36 18.11 13.07
N SER A 110 -43.15 19.11 12.68
CA SER A 110 -44.27 18.96 11.75
C SER A 110 -43.87 18.41 10.37
N THR A 111 -42.66 18.72 9.90
CA THR A 111 -42.13 18.15 8.63
C THR A 111 -41.72 16.69 8.80
N LEU A 112 -41.17 16.32 9.97
CA LEU A 112 -40.84 14.93 10.29
C LEU A 112 -42.10 14.08 10.46
N GLU A 113 -43.10 14.56 11.18
CA GLU A 113 -44.39 13.88 11.38
C GLU A 113 -45.14 13.66 10.05
N ALA A 114 -45.16 14.69 9.18
CA ALA A 114 -45.72 14.58 7.84
C ALA A 114 -44.94 13.58 6.96
N PHE A 115 -43.61 13.53 7.09
CA PHE A 115 -42.80 12.54 6.38
C PHE A 115 -43.07 11.11 6.90
N GLU A 116 -43.05 10.90 8.22
CA GLU A 116 -43.30 9.59 8.84
C GLU A 116 -44.65 9.03 8.40
N SER A 117 -45.70 9.86 8.47
CA SER A 117 -47.06 9.52 8.04
C SER A 117 -47.18 9.19 6.53
N SER A 118 -46.23 9.64 5.71
CA SER A 118 -46.20 9.42 4.27
C SER A 118 -45.33 8.24 3.82
N LYS A 119 -44.53 7.63 4.73
CA LYS A 119 -43.60 6.54 4.40
C LYS A 119 -44.28 5.30 3.83
N GLU A 120 -45.49 4.97 4.29
CA GLU A 120 -46.25 3.83 3.77
C GLU A 120 -46.69 4.05 2.32
N THR A 121 -47.25 5.23 2.02
CA THR A 121 -47.63 5.65 0.67
C THR A 121 -46.44 5.68 -0.27
N TRP A 122 -45.29 6.21 0.19
CA TRP A 122 -44.03 6.13 -0.55
C TRP A 122 -43.59 4.69 -0.82
N GLY A 123 -43.78 3.81 0.16
CA GLY A 123 -43.55 2.38 0.01
C GLY A 123 -44.41 1.75 -1.09
N THR A 124 -45.67 2.15 -1.22
CA THR A 124 -46.54 1.69 -2.33
C THR A 124 -46.12 2.26 -3.68
N ASP A 125 -45.76 3.53 -3.75
CA ASP A 125 -45.33 4.20 -4.99
C ASP A 125 -44.02 3.58 -5.52
N PHE A 126 -43.04 3.37 -4.63
CA PHE A 126 -41.79 2.67 -4.95
C PHE A 126 -42.04 1.26 -5.51
N MET A 127 -42.98 0.50 -4.91
CA MET A 127 -43.34 -0.83 -5.39
C MET A 127 -44.00 -0.79 -6.78
N GLN A 128 -44.77 0.25 -7.11
CA GLN A 128 -45.30 0.43 -8.46
C GLN A 128 -44.21 0.75 -9.48
N ILE A 129 -43.28 1.65 -9.14
CA ILE A 129 -42.13 2.01 -9.98
C ILE A 129 -41.25 0.78 -10.26
N LEU A 130 -40.90 0.03 -9.20
CA LEU A 130 -40.12 -1.20 -9.31
C LEU A 130 -40.81 -2.23 -10.22
N ARG A 131 -42.09 -2.53 -9.98
CA ARG A 131 -42.86 -3.47 -10.83
C ARG A 131 -42.94 -3.00 -12.28
N LYS A 132 -43.10 -1.70 -12.54
CA LYS A 132 -43.13 -1.14 -13.90
C LYS A 132 -41.79 -1.36 -14.62
N LEU A 133 -40.68 -1.09 -13.94
CA LEU A 133 -39.33 -1.28 -14.50
C LEU A 133 -38.96 -2.76 -14.67
N GLU A 134 -39.39 -3.64 -13.76
CA GLU A 134 -39.21 -5.09 -13.89
C GLU A 134 -40.05 -5.70 -15.04
N THR A 135 -41.28 -5.20 -15.25
CA THR A 135 -42.17 -5.71 -16.33
C THR A 135 -41.82 -5.17 -17.71
N THR A 136 -41.24 -3.96 -17.82
CA THR A 136 -40.90 -3.33 -19.10
C THR A 136 -39.79 -4.07 -19.88
N LYS A 137 -39.09 -5.04 -19.25
CA LYS A 137 -38.08 -5.89 -19.90
C LYS A 137 -38.18 -7.40 -19.61
N ALA A 138 -39.31 -7.90 -19.13
CA ALA A 138 -39.54 -9.34 -19.10
C ALA A 138 -39.69 -9.87 -20.55
N PRO A 139 -38.84 -10.80 -21.04
CA PRO A 139 -38.98 -11.30 -22.40
C PRO A 139 -40.28 -12.09 -22.54
N LYS A 140 -41.01 -11.88 -23.66
CA LYS A 140 -42.19 -12.68 -23.97
C LYS A 140 -41.81 -14.16 -24.00
N ARG A 141 -42.38 -14.94 -23.08
CA ARG A 141 -42.25 -16.39 -23.05
C ARG A 141 -43.15 -16.98 -24.13
N GLU A 142 -42.62 -17.16 -25.34
CA GLU A 142 -43.36 -17.81 -26.42
C GLU A 142 -43.72 -19.25 -26.02
N THR A 143 -45.01 -19.53 -26.03
CA THR A 143 -45.58 -20.86 -25.82
C THR A 143 -45.38 -21.68 -27.10
N ARG A 144 -44.46 -22.64 -27.05
CA ARG A 144 -44.19 -23.56 -28.16
C ARG A 144 -45.39 -24.50 -28.36
N PRO A 145 -45.98 -24.62 -29.56
CA PRO A 145 -47.01 -25.62 -29.83
C PRO A 145 -46.41 -27.03 -29.79
N THR A 146 -47.23 -28.00 -29.36
CA THR A 146 -46.91 -29.43 -29.42
C THR A 146 -47.30 -30.00 -30.77
N GLU A 147 -46.34 -30.51 -31.55
CA GLU A 147 -46.59 -31.38 -32.70
C GLU A 147 -45.71 -32.63 -32.70
N SER A 148 -46.18 -33.64 -33.42
CA SER A 148 -45.91 -35.07 -33.21
C SER A 148 -44.66 -35.62 -33.89
N VAL A 149 -44.14 -36.73 -33.34
CA VAL A 149 -43.05 -37.52 -33.92
C VAL A 149 -43.57 -38.54 -34.93
N ALA A 150 -43.01 -38.54 -36.14
CA ALA A 150 -42.97 -39.69 -37.06
C ALA A 150 -41.68 -39.59 -37.93
N PRO A 151 -41.09 -40.72 -38.39
CA PRO A 151 -39.69 -40.76 -38.81
C PRO A 151 -39.47 -40.54 -40.31
N ALA A 152 -38.26 -40.11 -40.69
CA ALA A 152 -37.83 -39.95 -42.08
C ALA A 152 -36.55 -40.76 -42.38
N SER A 153 -36.51 -41.35 -43.58
CA SER A 153 -35.46 -42.22 -44.08
C SER A 153 -34.56 -41.53 -45.12
N ASP A 154 -33.26 -41.83 -45.05
CA ASP A 154 -32.32 -42.04 -46.17
C ASP A 154 -32.21 -41.09 -47.39
N LYS A 155 -30.94 -40.67 -47.62
CA LYS A 155 -30.20 -40.45 -48.90
C LYS A 155 -29.99 -39.04 -49.50
N ALA A 156 -28.68 -38.69 -49.53
CA ALA A 156 -27.89 -38.17 -50.66
C ALA A 156 -27.86 -36.64 -51.03
N THR A 157 -26.79 -35.95 -50.59
CA THR A 157 -25.70 -35.23 -51.36
C THR A 157 -25.93 -34.63 -52.77
N PRO A 158 -25.10 -33.65 -53.28
CA PRO A 158 -23.87 -33.01 -52.72
C PRO A 158 -23.66 -31.46 -52.92
N ASN A 159 -22.57 -30.93 -52.32
CA ASN A 159 -21.73 -29.75 -52.71
C ASN A 159 -22.36 -28.32 -52.74
N HIS A 160 -21.62 -27.19 -52.59
CA HIS A 160 -20.16 -26.89 -52.51
C HIS A 160 -19.93 -25.57 -51.71
N GLY A 161 -18.75 -25.35 -51.10
CA GLY A 161 -18.26 -23.96 -50.83
C GLY A 161 -17.54 -23.67 -49.49
N THR A 162 -16.20 -23.63 -49.53
CA THR A 162 -15.21 -22.83 -48.73
C THR A 162 -15.69 -21.76 -47.72
N SER A 163 -14.99 -21.42 -46.62
CA SER A 163 -13.86 -22.01 -45.86
C SER A 163 -13.41 -21.03 -44.75
N MET A 164 -13.12 -21.49 -43.52
CA MET A 164 -12.04 -21.02 -42.60
C MET A 164 -12.20 -21.70 -41.21
N PRO A 165 -11.13 -22.24 -40.58
CA PRO A 165 -11.27 -23.10 -39.41
C PRO A 165 -11.13 -22.36 -38.07
N THR A 166 -11.92 -22.77 -37.07
CA THR A 166 -11.62 -22.55 -35.65
C THR A 166 -11.24 -23.88 -34.99
N LEU A 167 -10.13 -23.90 -34.26
CA LEU A 167 -9.67 -25.07 -33.52
C LEU A 167 -10.19 -25.04 -32.08
N LYS A 168 -10.88 -26.10 -31.65
CA LYS A 168 -10.95 -26.51 -30.24
C LYS A 168 -10.86 -28.02 -30.08
N TYR A 169 -10.20 -28.39 -28.99
CA TYR A 169 -9.96 -29.72 -28.43
C TYR A 169 -11.18 -30.66 -28.37
N GLU A 170 -10.97 -31.98 -28.55
CA GLU A 170 -10.99 -32.89 -27.38
C GLU A 170 -10.20 -34.21 -27.56
N LYS A 171 -10.12 -34.95 -26.45
CA LYS A 171 -9.28 -36.09 -26.03
C LYS A 171 -9.15 -37.32 -26.96
N ALA A 172 -8.10 -38.11 -26.70
CA ALA A 172 -8.11 -39.58 -26.81
C ALA A 172 -7.13 -40.24 -25.80
N ASP A 173 -7.34 -41.53 -25.50
CA ASP A 173 -6.57 -42.43 -24.61
C ASP A 173 -6.93 -43.91 -25.01
N VAL A 174 -6.35 -45.04 -24.56
CA VAL A 174 -5.52 -45.35 -23.38
C VAL A 174 -4.35 -46.29 -23.71
N GLY A 175 -3.12 -45.84 -23.50
CA GLY A 175 -1.94 -46.70 -23.24
C GLY A 175 -1.49 -47.69 -24.34
N PRO A 176 -0.65 -48.69 -23.99
CA PRO A 176 0.48 -48.58 -23.07
C PRO A 176 1.79 -49.16 -23.66
N GLY A 177 2.94 -48.55 -23.35
CA GLY A 177 4.24 -49.08 -23.79
C GLY A 177 5.44 -48.31 -23.23
N GLY A 178 6.07 -48.85 -22.18
CA GLY A 178 7.21 -48.18 -21.54
C GLY A 178 8.56 -48.58 -22.12
N ARG A 179 9.46 -47.61 -22.32
CA ARG A 179 10.90 -47.82 -22.04
C ARG A 179 11.66 -46.51 -21.83
N ARG A 180 12.54 -46.51 -20.83
CA ARG A 180 13.55 -45.47 -20.58
C ARG A 180 14.59 -45.46 -21.70
N VAL A 181 15.06 -44.28 -22.09
CA VAL A 181 16.35 -44.12 -22.79
C VAL A 181 17.18 -43.07 -22.04
N SER A 182 18.37 -43.49 -21.60
CA SER A 182 19.37 -42.62 -20.97
C SER A 182 20.49 -42.31 -21.96
N GLY A 183 20.79 -41.03 -22.20
CA GLY A 183 21.98 -40.61 -22.94
C GLY A 183 23.22 -40.63 -22.05
N LYS A 184 24.12 -41.61 -22.25
CA LYS A 184 25.42 -41.67 -21.56
C LYS A 184 26.52 -42.02 -22.56
N ALA A 185 27.26 -41.00 -23.02
CA ALA A 185 28.40 -41.19 -23.92
C ALA A 185 29.58 -41.86 -23.19
N LYS A 186 30.34 -42.72 -23.89
CA LYS A 186 31.25 -43.70 -23.29
C LYS A 186 32.66 -43.59 -23.88
N LYS A 187 33.67 -43.89 -23.05
CA LYS A 187 35.09 -44.01 -23.43
C LYS A 187 35.32 -44.96 -24.63
N GLY A 188 36.24 -44.58 -25.52
CA GLY A 188 37.11 -45.49 -26.28
C GLY A 188 38.52 -45.55 -25.65
N LYS A 189 39.29 -46.60 -25.91
CA LYS A 189 40.64 -46.82 -25.33
C LYS A 189 41.54 -47.61 -26.30
N ALA A 190 42.86 -47.46 -26.13
CA ALA A 190 43.99 -48.22 -26.70
C ALA A 190 44.41 -47.89 -28.16
N ALA A 191 45.66 -48.14 -28.61
CA ALA A 191 47.02 -48.15 -27.99
C ALA A 191 48.08 -48.57 -29.05
N SER A 192 49.30 -48.01 -29.07
CA SER A 192 50.57 -48.69 -29.50
C SER A 192 51.81 -47.77 -29.61
N GLY A 193 52.99 -48.25 -29.15
CA GLY A 193 54.36 -47.80 -29.54
C GLY A 193 54.84 -46.44 -29.01
N THR A 194 56.13 -46.19 -28.72
CA THR A 194 57.35 -47.04 -28.74
C THR A 194 58.40 -46.48 -27.73
N ALA A 195 59.49 -47.22 -27.48
CA ALA A 195 60.41 -47.00 -26.36
C ALA A 195 61.58 -46.01 -26.61
N GLY A 196 62.22 -45.56 -25.52
CA GLY A 196 63.52 -44.85 -25.51
C GLY A 196 64.00 -44.59 -24.07
N ALA A 197 65.24 -44.93 -23.73
CA ALA A 197 65.80 -44.89 -22.37
C ALA A 197 66.85 -43.77 -22.17
N GLY A 198 67.08 -43.35 -20.92
CA GLY A 198 68.18 -42.45 -20.56
C GLY A 198 68.20 -42.07 -19.07
N VAL A 199 69.32 -42.33 -18.39
CA VAL A 199 69.55 -42.04 -16.96
C VAL A 199 70.54 -40.88 -16.84
N ALA A 200 70.26 -39.88 -15.99
CA ALA A 200 71.25 -38.94 -15.44
C ALA A 200 70.75 -38.32 -14.12
N ALA A 201 71.68 -37.93 -13.25
CA ALA A 201 71.42 -37.50 -11.87
C ALA A 201 71.15 -35.99 -11.70
N ALA A 202 70.77 -35.60 -10.48
CA ALA A 202 70.40 -34.24 -10.06
C ALA A 202 71.58 -33.23 -10.06
N PRO A 203 71.33 -31.91 -9.91
CA PRO A 203 70.98 -31.37 -8.60
C PRO A 203 69.73 -30.47 -8.57
N ALA A 204 69.24 -30.19 -7.36
CA ALA A 204 68.08 -29.33 -7.12
C ALA A 204 68.45 -27.83 -7.13
N THR A 205 67.54 -27.00 -7.65
CA THR A 205 67.48 -25.55 -7.36
C THR A 205 66.03 -25.13 -7.12
N ASP A 206 65.74 -24.75 -5.89
CA ASP A 206 64.44 -24.21 -5.49
C ASP A 206 64.20 -22.84 -6.17
N THR A 207 63.25 -22.78 -7.10
CA THR A 207 62.67 -21.52 -7.57
C THR A 207 61.16 -21.66 -7.70
N LYS A 208 60.44 -21.24 -6.64
CA LYS A 208 58.99 -21.06 -6.69
C LYS A 208 58.65 -20.02 -7.77
N LYS A 209 58.08 -20.47 -8.89
CA LYS A 209 57.42 -19.57 -9.85
C LYS A 209 56.24 -18.90 -9.14
N GLN A 210 56.35 -17.61 -8.87
CA GLN A 210 55.19 -16.79 -8.48
C GLN A 210 54.17 -16.78 -9.62
N ALA A 211 52.89 -16.87 -9.27
CA ALA A 211 51.81 -16.62 -10.21
C ALA A 211 51.80 -15.13 -10.60
N PRO A 212 51.44 -14.76 -11.84
CA PRO A 212 51.39 -13.36 -12.24
C PRO A 212 50.34 -12.62 -11.42
N THR A 213 50.79 -11.65 -10.62
CA THR A 213 49.93 -10.68 -9.95
C THR A 213 49.17 -9.89 -11.01
N LYS A 214 47.84 -9.99 -11.01
CA LYS A 214 46.99 -9.07 -11.79
C LYS A 214 47.19 -7.67 -11.24
N ASP A 215 47.53 -6.72 -12.12
CA ASP A 215 47.59 -5.31 -11.73
C ASP A 215 46.29 -4.84 -11.10
N ARG A 216 46.40 -4.21 -9.93
CA ARG A 216 45.25 -3.68 -9.19
C ARG A 216 44.66 -2.50 -9.98
N ARG A 217 43.33 -2.46 -10.06
CA ARG A 217 42.63 -1.41 -10.81
C ARG A 217 42.79 -0.06 -10.09
N LYS A 218 43.36 0.92 -10.79
CA LYS A 218 43.65 2.29 -10.30
C LYS A 218 42.36 3.12 -10.29
N TRP A 219 42.07 3.82 -9.19
CA TRP A 219 40.74 4.39 -8.91
C TRP A 219 40.74 5.84 -8.39
N GLY A 220 41.90 6.48 -8.24
CA GLY A 220 42.01 7.89 -7.86
C GLY A 220 42.30 8.80 -9.05
N ASP A 221 42.03 10.10 -8.93
CA ASP A 221 42.17 11.10 -10.00
C ASP A 221 43.58 11.16 -10.61
N ASN A 222 44.61 10.84 -9.83
CA ASN A 222 46.02 10.80 -10.26
C ASN A 222 46.47 9.43 -10.78
N ASN A 223 45.57 8.46 -10.94
CA ASN A 223 45.84 7.12 -11.48
C ASN A 223 46.88 6.31 -10.67
N GLU A 224 47.00 6.60 -9.36
CA GLU A 224 47.79 5.88 -8.36
C GLU A 224 47.05 4.61 -7.87
N PRO A 225 47.77 3.53 -7.48
CA PRO A 225 47.17 2.44 -6.73
C PRO A 225 46.88 2.88 -5.28
N LEU A 226 45.69 2.55 -4.77
CA LEU A 226 45.34 2.80 -3.36
C LEU A 226 46.32 2.05 -2.43
N SER A 227 46.92 2.76 -1.47
CA SER A 227 47.84 2.16 -0.50
C SER A 227 47.14 1.13 0.39
N GLU A 228 47.89 0.14 0.88
CA GLU A 228 47.33 -0.89 1.77
C GLU A 228 46.87 -0.31 3.11
N ASP A 229 47.49 0.78 3.56
CA ASP A 229 47.05 1.57 4.73
C ASP A 229 45.70 2.26 4.46
N SER A 230 45.51 2.86 3.28
CA SER A 230 44.21 3.44 2.89
C SER A 230 43.11 2.39 2.81
N LEU A 231 43.43 1.21 2.26
CA LEU A 231 42.48 0.11 2.11
C LEU A 231 42.17 -0.57 3.45
N SER A 232 43.12 -0.63 4.37
CA SER A 232 42.91 -1.18 5.72
C SER A 232 42.24 -0.19 6.68
N ALA A 233 42.42 1.12 6.49
CA ALA A 233 41.61 2.15 7.15
C ALA A 233 40.13 2.11 6.74
N LEU A 234 39.84 1.61 5.52
CA LEU A 234 38.48 1.37 5.02
C LEU A 234 37.98 -0.07 5.28
N ASP A 235 38.79 -0.92 5.93
CA ASP A 235 38.45 -2.31 6.24
C ASP A 235 37.76 -2.44 7.61
N PHE A 236 36.46 -2.14 7.62
CA PHE A 236 35.59 -2.29 8.80
C PHE A 236 35.18 -3.75 9.09
N SER A 237 35.78 -4.75 8.43
CA SER A 237 35.37 -6.16 8.57
C SER A 237 35.95 -6.88 9.78
N LYS A 238 36.94 -6.30 10.46
CA LYS A 238 37.65 -6.91 11.60
C LYS A 238 36.93 -6.65 12.92
N GLU A 239 36.71 -7.72 13.69
CA GLU A 239 36.04 -7.69 15.00
C GLU A 239 36.83 -6.89 16.07
N ASN A 240 38.15 -6.74 15.90
CA ASN A 240 39.06 -6.04 16.83
C ASN A 240 39.48 -4.63 16.33
N ALA A 241 38.59 -3.88 15.69
CA ALA A 241 38.80 -2.44 15.51
C ALA A 241 38.48 -1.72 16.83
N ASP A 242 39.42 -0.92 17.36
CA ASP A 242 39.32 -0.26 18.67
C ASP A 242 37.92 0.32 18.94
N THR A 243 37.34 -0.07 20.08
CA THR A 243 35.97 0.32 20.46
C THR A 243 35.91 1.71 21.11
N SER A 244 37.05 2.38 21.24
CA SER A 244 37.17 3.73 21.76
C SER A 244 36.63 4.77 20.76
N GLN A 245 35.45 5.31 21.06
CA GLN A 245 34.84 6.50 20.45
C GLN A 245 34.59 6.40 18.93
N VAL A 246 33.43 5.83 18.57
CA VAL A 246 32.75 6.23 17.33
C VAL A 246 32.22 7.65 17.56
N ASP A 247 32.65 8.62 16.75
CA ASP A 247 32.09 9.96 16.77
C ASP A 247 30.65 9.95 16.22
N LEU A 248 29.69 10.18 17.11
CA LEU A 248 28.26 10.20 16.79
C LEU A 248 27.77 11.56 16.28
N SER A 249 28.55 12.63 16.38
CA SER A 249 28.14 13.97 15.94
C SER A 249 27.82 14.04 14.44
N GLN A 250 28.45 13.17 13.65
CA GLN A 250 28.21 13.01 12.21
C GLN A 250 26.91 12.24 11.87
N TRP A 251 26.35 11.52 12.85
CA TRP A 251 25.22 10.60 12.68
C TRP A 251 23.95 11.03 13.44
N ILE A 252 24.08 11.97 14.37
CA ILE A 252 23.02 12.50 15.22
C ILE A 252 23.10 14.02 15.18
N ASP A 253 22.17 14.65 14.48
CA ASP A 253 22.00 16.10 14.46
C ASP A 253 21.06 16.51 15.60
N GLU A 254 21.63 17.03 16.69
CA GLU A 254 20.88 17.43 17.89
C GLU A 254 19.79 18.47 17.59
N SER A 255 20.00 19.34 16.59
CA SER A 255 19.01 20.35 16.18
C SER A 255 17.77 19.74 15.53
N LYS A 256 17.89 18.51 15.01
CA LYS A 256 16.83 17.74 14.36
C LYS A 256 16.17 16.71 15.27
N LEU A 257 16.53 16.62 16.55
CA LEU A 257 15.86 15.71 17.48
C LEU A 257 14.38 16.10 17.65
N GLY A 258 13.55 15.09 17.90
CA GLY A 258 12.16 15.29 18.28
C GLY A 258 11.99 15.62 19.76
N THR A 259 10.74 15.64 20.23
CA THR A 259 10.42 16.06 21.60
C THR A 259 10.09 14.86 22.49
N LYS A 260 10.46 14.93 23.77
CA LYS A 260 9.96 13.99 24.79
C LYS A 260 8.70 14.56 25.44
N ARG A 261 7.60 13.80 25.40
CA ARG A 261 6.35 14.12 26.10
C ARG A 261 6.53 14.00 27.62
N ALA A 262 5.57 14.54 28.37
CA ALA A 262 5.54 14.49 29.83
C ALA A 262 5.41 13.06 30.42
N ASP A 263 4.99 12.08 29.61
CA ASP A 263 4.97 10.64 29.94
C ASP A 263 6.32 9.93 29.67
N GLY A 264 7.31 10.66 29.13
CA GLY A 264 8.63 10.14 28.78
C GLY A 264 8.75 9.56 27.37
N VAL A 265 7.67 9.53 26.58
CA VAL A 265 7.68 9.04 25.19
C VAL A 265 8.45 10.01 24.29
N TYR A 266 9.39 9.49 23.50
CA TYR A 266 10.12 10.27 22.49
C TYR A 266 9.36 10.25 21.15
N GLU A 267 8.79 11.39 20.81
CA GLU A 267 8.16 11.64 19.53
C GLU A 267 9.21 12.06 18.50
N LEU A 268 9.04 11.62 17.26
CA LEU A 268 9.79 12.23 16.16
C LEU A 268 9.31 13.66 15.98
N ALA A 269 10.20 14.56 15.57
CA ALA A 269 9.75 15.82 15.03
C ALA A 269 8.90 15.56 13.77
N ASP A 270 8.05 16.53 13.47
CA ASP A 270 7.24 16.51 12.26
C ASP A 270 8.03 17.00 11.04
N ASP A 271 7.59 16.56 9.87
CA ASP A 271 8.07 17.11 8.60
C ASP A 271 7.49 18.51 8.38
N ASP A 272 8.21 19.54 8.81
CA ASP A 272 7.89 20.95 8.62
C ASP A 272 8.89 21.59 7.65
N ALA A 273 8.39 22.17 6.55
CA ALA A 273 9.19 22.99 5.63
C ALA A 273 9.14 24.47 6.02
N GLU A 274 10.29 25.17 5.90
CA GLU A 274 10.36 26.61 6.13
C GLU A 274 9.48 27.39 5.13
N GLN A 275 8.63 28.29 5.63
CA GLN A 275 7.78 29.16 4.82
C GLN A 275 8.56 30.31 4.18
N ASN A 276 9.35 30.01 3.15
CA ASN A 276 9.87 31.05 2.25
C ASN A 276 8.79 31.43 1.23
N ASP A 277 8.06 32.51 1.50
CA ASP A 277 7.00 33.08 0.65
C ASP A 277 7.55 33.98 -0.47
N THR A 278 8.38 33.39 -1.36
CA THR A 278 8.92 34.08 -2.54
C THR A 278 8.92 33.18 -3.78
N ALA A 279 7.73 32.79 -4.24
CA ALA A 279 7.52 32.16 -5.55
C ALA A 279 6.45 32.93 -6.35
N PRO A 280 6.66 33.20 -7.66
CA PRO A 280 5.67 33.90 -8.48
C PRO A 280 4.49 32.97 -8.81
N SER A 281 3.25 33.39 -8.52
CA SER A 281 2.04 32.57 -8.70
C SER A 281 1.91 32.05 -10.13
N PHE A 282 1.91 30.73 -10.28
CA PHE A 282 1.64 30.01 -11.53
C PHE A 282 0.33 30.45 -12.20
N PHE A 283 -0.67 30.90 -11.42
CA PHE A 283 -1.94 31.39 -11.93
C PHE A 283 -1.88 32.79 -12.58
N SER A 284 -0.89 33.62 -12.26
CA SER A 284 -0.75 34.94 -12.89
C SER A 284 -0.62 34.83 -14.41
N THR A 285 0.18 33.88 -14.89
CA THR A 285 0.44 33.61 -16.32
C THR A 285 -0.80 33.15 -17.10
N LEU A 286 -1.80 32.56 -16.42
CA LEU A 286 -3.08 32.19 -17.04
C LEU A 286 -4.05 33.39 -17.18
N THR A 287 -3.82 34.48 -16.44
CA THR A 287 -4.67 35.68 -16.49
C THR A 287 -4.25 36.69 -17.56
N SER A 288 -3.01 36.63 -18.07
CA SER A 288 -2.50 37.59 -19.07
C SER A 288 -3.07 37.43 -20.48
N THR A 289 -3.74 36.30 -20.78
CA THR A 289 -4.15 35.93 -22.15
C THR A 289 -5.67 35.75 -22.30
N SER A 290 -6.47 36.25 -21.35
CA SER A 290 -7.94 36.04 -21.31
C SER A 290 -8.74 37.26 -20.80
N SER A 291 -8.32 38.48 -21.19
CA SER A 291 -8.97 39.75 -20.83
C SER A 291 -10.43 39.90 -21.30
N SER A 292 -10.95 38.99 -22.11
CA SER A 292 -12.34 38.98 -22.60
C SER A 292 -13.33 38.17 -21.73
N PHE A 293 -12.86 37.38 -20.76
CA PHE A 293 -13.70 36.42 -20.03
C PHE A 293 -14.15 36.85 -18.62
N LEU A 294 -13.45 37.78 -17.98
CA LEU A 294 -13.74 38.20 -16.59
C LEU A 294 -15.06 38.98 -16.42
N ALA A 295 -15.66 39.48 -17.49
CA ALA A 295 -16.91 40.26 -17.45
C ALA A 295 -18.19 39.43 -17.24
N ARG A 296 -18.09 38.09 -17.11
CA ARG A 296 -19.26 37.18 -17.09
C ARG A 296 -19.48 36.38 -15.79
N ILE A 297 -18.71 36.62 -14.73
CA ILE A 297 -18.65 35.76 -13.52
C ILE A 297 -19.02 36.50 -12.20
N THR A 298 -19.54 37.74 -12.27
CA THR A 298 -19.99 38.51 -11.09
C THR A 298 -21.51 38.64 -10.93
N GLY A 299 -22.30 37.91 -11.73
CA GLY A 299 -23.75 37.79 -11.58
C GLY A 299 -24.15 36.45 -10.96
N LYS A 300 -25.30 36.43 -10.25
CA LYS A 300 -25.92 35.21 -9.69
C LYS A 300 -25.77 34.01 -10.64
N LYS A 301 -24.90 33.06 -10.30
CA LYS A 301 -24.87 31.75 -10.97
C LYS A 301 -25.79 30.78 -10.24
N ASP A 302 -26.60 30.08 -11.03
CA ASP A 302 -27.31 28.89 -10.60
C ASP A 302 -26.32 27.75 -10.27
N ALA A 303 -26.87 26.56 -10.00
CA ALA A 303 -26.14 25.35 -9.69
C ALA A 303 -24.94 25.08 -10.64
N LEU A 304 -23.79 24.72 -10.06
CA LEU A 304 -22.54 24.48 -10.79
C LEU A 304 -22.69 23.43 -11.90
N THR A 305 -22.30 23.78 -13.13
CA THR A 305 -22.31 22.91 -14.31
C THR A 305 -20.92 22.32 -14.59
N SER A 306 -20.86 21.24 -15.37
CA SER A 306 -19.59 20.62 -15.81
C SER A 306 -18.74 21.60 -16.64
N GLU A 307 -19.37 22.35 -17.53
CA GLU A 307 -18.72 23.37 -18.38
C GLU A 307 -18.00 24.47 -17.58
N ASP A 308 -18.57 24.88 -16.44
CA ASP A 308 -17.97 25.86 -15.53
C ASP A 308 -16.77 25.30 -14.75
N LEU A 309 -16.76 24.00 -14.47
CA LEU A 309 -15.74 23.33 -13.66
C LEU A 309 -14.54 22.86 -14.48
N ALA A 310 -14.78 22.39 -15.71
CA ALA A 310 -13.78 21.80 -16.60
C ALA A 310 -12.45 22.57 -16.72
N PRO A 311 -12.40 23.89 -17.01
CA PRO A 311 -11.12 24.60 -17.17
C PRO A 311 -10.34 24.72 -15.86
N VAL A 312 -11.02 24.83 -14.72
CA VAL A 312 -10.39 24.93 -13.39
C VAL A 312 -9.85 23.56 -12.97
N LEU A 313 -10.62 22.50 -13.19
CA LEU A 313 -10.22 21.13 -12.88
C LEU A 313 -9.04 20.66 -13.73
N HIS A 314 -9.03 20.97 -15.02
CA HIS A 314 -7.87 20.68 -15.89
C HIS A 314 -6.60 21.41 -15.41
N ALA A 315 -6.71 22.69 -15.02
CA ALA A 315 -5.58 23.42 -14.45
C ALA A 315 -5.09 22.81 -13.12
N MET A 316 -6.00 22.37 -12.25
CA MET A 316 -5.66 21.66 -11.00
C MET A 316 -5.01 20.30 -11.28
N GLN A 317 -5.50 19.53 -12.25
CA GLN A 317 -4.92 18.24 -12.64
C GLN A 317 -3.47 18.40 -13.11
N MET A 318 -3.20 19.39 -13.97
CA MET A 318 -1.84 19.69 -14.44
C MET A 318 -0.92 20.17 -13.30
N HIS A 319 -1.45 20.91 -12.32
CA HIS A 319 -0.71 21.32 -11.12
C HIS A 319 -0.36 20.13 -10.21
N LEU A 320 -1.31 19.21 -9.96
CA LEU A 320 -1.01 17.98 -9.20
C LEU A 320 0.06 17.12 -9.90
N GLN A 321 0.00 17.01 -11.23
CA GLN A 321 1.03 16.32 -12.01
C GLN A 321 2.41 16.97 -11.89
N SER A 322 2.52 18.31 -11.91
CA SER A 322 3.83 18.98 -11.74
C SER A 322 4.41 18.77 -10.34
N LYS A 323 3.55 18.58 -9.33
CA LYS A 323 3.89 18.17 -7.95
C LYS A 323 4.14 16.66 -7.79
N ASN A 324 4.37 15.93 -8.88
CA ASN A 324 4.66 14.48 -8.92
C ASN A 324 3.50 13.57 -8.44
N VAL A 325 2.23 14.01 -8.57
CA VAL A 325 1.08 13.10 -8.45
C VAL A 325 0.92 12.32 -9.76
N ALA A 326 0.66 11.00 -9.67
CA ALA A 326 0.44 10.18 -10.86
C ALA A 326 -0.76 10.67 -11.69
N ASN A 327 -0.66 10.63 -13.02
CA ASN A 327 -1.67 11.22 -13.92
C ASN A 327 -3.07 10.63 -13.67
N ASP A 328 -3.18 9.30 -13.67
CA ASP A 328 -4.45 8.60 -13.46
C ASP A 328 -5.06 8.95 -12.10
N VAL A 329 -4.23 9.10 -11.06
CA VAL A 329 -4.66 9.50 -9.72
C VAL A 329 -5.15 10.95 -9.70
N ALA A 330 -4.42 11.88 -10.33
CA ALA A 330 -4.82 13.27 -10.47
C ALA A 330 -6.16 13.40 -11.23
N SER A 331 -6.34 12.65 -12.34
CA SER A 331 -7.59 12.59 -13.09
C SER A 331 -8.75 12.12 -12.21
N LEU A 332 -8.59 10.98 -11.53
CA LEU A 332 -9.65 10.38 -10.73
C LEU A 332 -10.01 11.21 -9.49
N ILE A 333 -9.05 11.95 -8.91
CA ILE A 333 -9.32 12.92 -7.85
C ILE A 333 -10.09 14.12 -8.41
N CYS A 334 -9.68 14.69 -9.55
CA CYS A 334 -10.39 15.80 -10.19
C CYS A 334 -11.81 15.42 -10.63
N GLU A 335 -12.02 14.23 -11.20
CA GLU A 335 -13.36 13.69 -11.48
C GLU A 335 -14.20 13.50 -10.21
N GLY A 336 -13.58 13.08 -9.10
CA GLY A 336 -14.24 12.97 -7.80
C GLY A 336 -14.67 14.32 -7.24
N VAL A 337 -13.87 15.37 -7.47
CA VAL A 337 -14.22 16.76 -7.13
C VAL A 337 -15.32 17.28 -8.06
N GLU A 338 -15.25 17.05 -9.37
CA GLU A 338 -16.31 17.41 -10.32
C GLU A 338 -17.65 16.80 -9.89
N LYS A 339 -17.68 15.48 -9.72
CA LYS A 339 -18.85 14.71 -9.28
C LYS A 339 -19.38 15.16 -7.92
N ARG A 340 -18.61 15.87 -7.09
CA ARG A 340 -19.05 16.44 -5.79
C ARG A 340 -19.64 17.85 -5.95
N LEU A 341 -19.10 18.63 -6.88
CA LEU A 341 -19.44 20.04 -7.09
C LEU A 341 -20.56 20.25 -8.12
N LEU A 342 -20.81 19.30 -9.02
CA LEU A 342 -21.97 19.34 -9.93
C LEU A 342 -23.27 19.52 -9.14
N GLY A 343 -24.03 20.55 -9.52
CA GLY A 343 -25.28 20.95 -8.87
C GLY A 343 -25.10 21.87 -7.64
N LYS A 344 -23.90 21.97 -7.06
CA LYS A 344 -23.68 22.75 -5.84
C LYS A 344 -23.84 24.24 -6.12
N ARG A 345 -24.57 24.93 -5.24
CA ARG A 345 -24.73 26.39 -5.29
C ARG A 345 -23.57 27.06 -4.56
N ILE A 346 -22.94 28.04 -5.18
CA ILE A 346 -21.87 28.84 -4.57
C ILE A 346 -22.51 29.97 -3.74
N GLY A 347 -21.95 30.24 -2.55
CA GLY A 347 -22.40 31.37 -1.72
C GLY A 347 -22.03 32.73 -2.32
N ASN A 348 -22.68 33.80 -1.87
CA ASN A 348 -22.62 35.15 -2.50
C ASN A 348 -21.22 35.77 -2.69
N PHE A 349 -20.17 35.24 -2.03
CA PHE A 349 -18.78 35.71 -2.13
C PHE A 349 -17.81 34.60 -2.61
N GLY A 350 -18.31 33.44 -3.01
CA GLY A 350 -17.48 32.31 -3.45
C GLY A 350 -17.07 32.42 -4.92
N SER A 351 -15.85 31.98 -5.23
CA SER A 351 -15.36 31.79 -6.60
C SER A 351 -15.31 30.30 -6.93
N VAL A 352 -15.57 29.93 -8.20
CA VAL A 352 -15.41 28.55 -8.69
C VAL A 352 -14.01 28.02 -8.39
N LYS A 353 -12.95 28.83 -8.54
CA LYS A 353 -11.57 28.43 -8.20
C LYS A 353 -11.43 28.11 -6.71
N ALA A 354 -12.01 28.93 -5.84
CA ALA A 354 -11.92 28.74 -4.39
C ALA A 354 -12.69 27.48 -3.93
N GLU A 355 -13.87 27.25 -4.50
CA GLU A 355 -14.69 26.08 -4.16
C GLU A 355 -14.07 24.77 -4.69
N VAL A 356 -13.51 24.77 -5.90
CA VAL A 356 -12.74 23.64 -6.44
C VAL A 356 -11.51 23.36 -5.58
N ARG A 357 -10.72 24.39 -5.24
CA ARG A 357 -9.54 24.26 -4.36
C ARG A 357 -9.91 23.65 -3.02
N LYS A 358 -10.94 24.18 -2.36
CA LYS A 358 -11.42 23.68 -1.06
C LYS A 358 -11.89 22.23 -1.15
N SER A 359 -12.68 21.88 -2.17
CA SER A 359 -13.13 20.50 -2.34
C SER A 359 -11.97 19.54 -2.66
N LEU A 360 -10.92 20.02 -3.31
CA LEU A 360 -9.71 19.25 -3.57
C LEU A 360 -8.88 19.08 -2.29
N GLU A 361 -8.71 20.13 -1.49
CA GLU A 361 -8.08 20.13 -0.16
C GLU A 361 -8.75 19.11 0.78
N GLU A 362 -10.09 19.14 0.88
CA GLU A 362 -10.88 18.15 1.64
C GLU A 362 -10.63 16.71 1.14
N SER A 363 -10.58 16.51 -0.18
CA SER A 363 -10.37 15.18 -0.78
C SER A 363 -8.96 14.65 -0.51
N ILE A 364 -7.92 15.46 -0.75
CA ILE A 364 -6.51 15.09 -0.53
C ILE A 364 -6.25 14.82 0.96
N THR A 365 -6.75 15.69 1.85
CA THR A 365 -6.64 15.52 3.31
C THR A 365 -7.23 14.17 3.73
N ARG A 366 -8.40 13.83 3.20
CA ARG A 366 -9.09 12.57 3.51
C ARG A 366 -8.35 11.34 2.99
N ILE A 367 -7.76 11.40 1.79
CA ILE A 367 -6.99 10.29 1.20
C ILE A 367 -5.69 10.02 2.01
N LEU A 368 -5.02 11.08 2.45
CA LEU A 368 -3.79 10.99 3.24
C LEU A 368 -4.03 10.65 4.71
N THR A 369 -5.23 10.93 5.25
CA THR A 369 -5.58 10.61 6.64
C THR A 369 -5.83 9.10 6.79
N PRO A 370 -5.07 8.39 7.63
CA PRO A 370 -5.18 6.94 7.73
C PRO A 370 -6.46 6.51 8.45
N SER A 371 -7.09 5.43 7.97
CA SER A 371 -8.27 4.83 8.60
C SER A 371 -7.94 3.90 9.77
N THR A 372 -6.66 3.58 9.95
CA THR A 372 -6.10 2.75 11.02
C THR A 372 -5.12 3.55 11.87
N SER A 373 -4.92 3.15 13.12
CA SER A 373 -3.91 3.79 13.97
C SER A 373 -2.50 3.56 13.41
N THR A 374 -1.70 4.62 13.41
CA THR A 374 -0.28 4.61 13.05
C THR A 374 0.65 4.52 14.27
N ASP A 375 0.10 4.43 15.49
CA ASP A 375 0.86 4.42 16.74
C ASP A 375 1.53 3.05 17.00
N ILE A 376 2.72 2.89 16.43
CA ILE A 376 3.57 1.71 16.61
C ILE A 376 4.01 1.56 18.08
N LEU A 377 4.19 2.64 18.85
CA LEU A 377 4.66 2.55 20.24
C LEU A 377 3.58 1.95 21.15
N LEU A 378 2.33 2.37 20.98
CA LEU A 378 1.18 1.79 21.67
C LEU A 378 0.97 0.32 21.29
N GLU A 379 1.15 -0.04 20.02
CA GLU A 379 1.07 -1.44 19.58
C GLU A 379 2.18 -2.32 20.20
N ILE A 380 3.43 -1.84 20.25
CA ILE A 380 4.54 -2.53 20.91
C ILE A 380 4.26 -2.69 22.40
N ALA A 381 3.88 -1.62 23.12
CA ALA A 381 3.56 -1.67 24.54
C ALA A 381 2.42 -2.67 24.84
N SER A 382 1.36 -2.63 24.03
CA SER A 382 0.21 -3.54 24.13
C SER A 382 0.58 -4.99 23.83
N LYS A 383 1.52 -5.26 22.92
CA LYS A 383 2.03 -6.60 22.67
C LYS A 383 2.97 -7.08 23.78
N LYS A 384 3.86 -6.21 24.29
CA LYS A 384 4.78 -6.48 25.41
C LYS A 384 4.00 -6.88 26.67
N LYS A 385 2.93 -6.13 27.01
CA LYS A 385 2.03 -6.46 28.12
C LYS A 385 1.34 -7.82 27.95
N ARG A 386 0.66 -8.05 26.81
CA ARG A 386 0.00 -9.35 26.54
C ARG A 386 0.97 -10.53 26.55
N ARG A 387 2.21 -10.33 26.07
CA ARG A 387 3.26 -11.35 26.11
C ARG A 387 3.67 -11.68 27.55
N ALA A 388 3.80 -10.70 28.43
CA ALA A 388 4.10 -10.93 29.84
C ALA A 388 2.97 -11.67 30.57
N GLU A 389 1.72 -11.26 30.35
CA GLU A 389 0.53 -11.94 30.89
C GLU A 389 0.42 -13.39 30.40
N LEU A 390 0.67 -13.64 29.11
CA LEU A 390 0.67 -14.98 28.53
C LEU A 390 1.85 -15.84 29.04
N ALA A 391 3.04 -15.23 29.22
CA ALA A 391 4.20 -15.94 29.76
C ALA A 391 4.01 -16.33 31.24
N ALA A 392 3.32 -15.50 32.03
CA ALA A 392 3.01 -15.79 33.44
C ALA A 392 1.93 -16.87 33.63
N THR A 393 1.05 -17.07 32.63
CA THR A 393 -0.06 -18.04 32.69
C THR A 393 0.26 -19.40 32.06
N LEU A 394 1.27 -19.49 31.19
CA LEU A 394 1.66 -20.74 30.53
C LEU A 394 2.60 -21.60 31.40
N PRO A 395 2.44 -22.93 31.40
CA PRO A 395 3.33 -23.82 32.15
C PRO A 395 4.73 -23.88 31.54
N ALA A 396 5.75 -24.14 32.36
CA ALA A 396 7.16 -24.11 31.98
C ALA A 396 7.55 -24.98 30.75
N HIS A 397 6.81 -26.07 30.48
CA HIS A 397 7.03 -26.88 29.29
C HIS A 397 6.47 -26.24 28.01
N ALA A 398 5.36 -25.49 28.11
CA ALA A 398 4.80 -24.74 26.99
C ALA A 398 5.65 -23.52 26.61
N LEU A 399 6.43 -22.98 27.55
CA LEU A 399 7.45 -21.95 27.32
C LEU A 399 8.73 -22.49 26.64
N ARG A 400 9.04 -23.78 26.82
CA ARG A 400 10.24 -24.45 26.26
C ARG A 400 9.98 -25.20 24.94
N GLY A 401 8.75 -25.63 24.67
CA GLY A 401 8.37 -26.29 23.42
C GLY A 401 8.32 -25.33 22.21
N GLN A 402 7.97 -25.86 21.03
CA GLN A 402 7.73 -25.05 19.82
C GLN A 402 6.60 -24.04 20.09
N THR A 403 7.02 -22.82 20.39
CA THR A 403 6.27 -21.89 21.24
C THR A 403 5.33 -21.03 20.41
N SER A 404 4.15 -20.74 20.96
CA SER A 404 3.10 -19.98 20.27
C SER A 404 3.64 -18.68 19.66
N PRO A 405 3.29 -18.33 18.39
CA PRO A 405 3.62 -17.04 17.80
C PRO A 405 3.16 -15.83 18.63
N ALA A 406 2.14 -16.00 19.48
CA ALA A 406 1.67 -14.97 20.42
C ALA A 406 2.72 -14.53 21.46
N LEU A 407 3.77 -15.34 21.70
CA LEU A 407 4.90 -15.00 22.58
C LEU A 407 6.05 -14.30 21.83
N ASN A 408 5.99 -14.16 20.51
CA ASN A 408 7.05 -13.47 19.77
C ASN A 408 7.07 -11.97 20.14
N PRO A 409 8.23 -11.30 20.08
CA PRO A 409 8.32 -9.84 20.17
C PRO A 409 7.52 -9.14 19.06
N TYR A 410 7.41 -7.82 19.13
CA TYR A 410 6.81 -7.04 18.05
C TYR A 410 7.74 -7.02 16.84
N ALA A 411 7.27 -7.40 15.67
CA ALA A 411 8.09 -7.66 14.50
C ALA A 411 7.71 -6.75 13.33
N ILE A 412 8.69 -6.02 12.80
CA ILE A 412 8.52 -5.09 11.67
C ILE A 412 9.37 -5.59 10.50
N GLY A 413 8.73 -5.94 9.39
CA GLY A 413 9.40 -6.34 8.15
C GLY A 413 9.55 -5.17 7.18
N PHE A 414 10.78 -4.86 6.76
CA PHE A 414 11.08 -3.81 5.80
C PHE A 414 11.26 -4.40 4.41
N VAL A 415 10.38 -4.05 3.47
CA VAL A 415 10.34 -4.61 2.12
C VAL A 415 10.32 -3.51 1.06
N GLY A 416 10.74 -3.78 -0.16
CA GLY A 416 10.74 -2.77 -1.24
C GLY A 416 11.80 -3.05 -2.30
N VAL A 417 11.89 -2.16 -3.29
CA VAL A 417 12.81 -2.32 -4.44
C VAL A 417 14.27 -2.05 -4.08
N ASN A 418 15.16 -2.11 -5.07
CA ASN A 418 16.60 -1.85 -4.89
C ASN A 418 16.86 -0.35 -4.67
N GLY A 419 17.90 0.01 -3.92
CA GLY A 419 18.35 1.41 -3.77
C GLY A 419 17.58 2.29 -2.78
N VAL A 420 16.31 1.97 -2.48
CA VAL A 420 15.36 2.78 -1.68
C VAL A 420 15.69 2.99 -0.18
N GLY A 421 16.92 2.72 0.27
CA GLY A 421 17.33 3.02 1.65
C GLY A 421 16.69 2.17 2.76
N LYS A 422 16.27 0.91 2.48
CA LYS A 422 15.70 -0.03 3.47
C LYS A 422 16.54 -0.14 4.75
N SER A 423 17.78 -0.63 4.64
CA SER A 423 18.69 -0.85 5.77
C SER A 423 18.96 0.43 6.57
N THR A 424 19.11 1.57 5.87
CA THR A 424 19.34 2.88 6.49
C THR A 424 18.14 3.36 7.30
N ASN A 425 16.93 3.32 6.74
CA ASN A 425 15.73 3.79 7.45
C ASN A 425 15.26 2.79 8.52
N LEU A 426 15.58 1.50 8.38
CA LEU A 426 15.49 0.53 9.48
C LEU A 426 16.38 0.96 10.66
N ALA A 427 17.62 1.39 10.40
CA ALA A 427 18.51 1.89 11.46
C ALA A 427 17.98 3.20 12.10
N LYS A 428 17.31 4.09 11.34
CA LYS A 428 16.61 5.25 11.93
C LYS A 428 15.43 4.85 12.82
N VAL A 429 14.60 3.89 12.38
CA VAL A 429 13.51 3.34 13.20
C VAL A 429 14.08 2.66 14.45
N CYS A 430 15.23 1.99 14.34
CA CYS A 430 15.95 1.43 15.47
C CYS A 430 16.37 2.53 16.47
N PHE A 431 16.99 3.62 16.00
CA PHE A 431 17.34 4.77 16.83
C PHE A 431 16.12 5.32 17.59
N TRP A 432 15.01 5.54 16.90
CA TRP A 432 13.76 6.01 17.50
C TRP A 432 13.19 5.05 18.56
N LEU A 433 13.28 3.73 18.34
CA LEU A 433 12.85 2.73 19.32
C LEU A 433 13.77 2.67 20.54
N LEU A 434 15.08 2.84 20.36
CA LEU A 434 16.06 2.90 21.46
C LEU A 434 15.84 4.15 22.31
N GLN A 435 15.57 5.31 21.71
CA GLN A 435 15.18 6.54 22.42
C GLN A 435 13.89 6.37 23.25
N ASN A 436 13.02 5.44 22.84
CA ASN A 436 11.82 5.02 23.59
C ASN A 436 12.07 3.82 24.54
N ARG A 437 13.34 3.53 24.87
CA ARG A 437 13.80 2.48 25.79
C ARG A 437 13.35 1.05 25.42
N TYR A 438 13.11 0.77 24.15
CA TYR A 438 12.83 -0.61 23.70
C TYR A 438 14.11 -1.41 23.46
N ARG A 439 14.06 -2.70 23.79
CA ARG A 439 15.11 -3.66 23.42
C ARG A 439 14.88 -4.14 21.98
N VAL A 440 15.82 -3.86 21.08
CA VAL A 440 15.68 -4.09 19.63
C VAL A 440 16.69 -5.12 19.13
N LEU A 441 16.20 -6.13 18.40
CA LEU A 441 17.05 -7.05 17.63
C LEU A 441 16.90 -6.72 16.13
N ILE A 442 18.01 -6.50 15.43
CA ILE A 442 18.00 -6.38 13.97
C ILE A 442 18.27 -7.75 13.36
N ALA A 443 17.39 -8.24 12.48
CA ALA A 443 17.53 -9.52 11.78
C ALA A 443 18.01 -9.30 10.35
N ALA A 444 19.27 -9.61 10.07
CA ALA A 444 19.90 -9.45 8.76
C ALA A 444 19.43 -10.53 7.77
N CYS A 445 18.32 -10.27 7.07
CA CYS A 445 17.74 -11.20 6.09
C CYS A 445 17.98 -10.77 4.61
N ASP A 446 18.80 -9.75 4.36
CA ASP A 446 19.44 -9.51 3.06
C ASP A 446 20.69 -10.40 2.91
N THR A 447 20.46 -11.66 2.54
CA THR A 447 21.52 -12.66 2.32
C THR A 447 22.06 -12.68 0.89
N PHE A 448 21.64 -11.74 0.04
CA PHE A 448 21.90 -11.72 -1.40
C PHE A 448 22.88 -10.61 -1.81
N ARG A 449 22.73 -9.40 -1.27
CA ARG A 449 23.58 -8.25 -1.61
C ARG A 449 24.89 -8.27 -0.82
N SER A 450 26.03 -8.29 -1.50
CA SER A 450 27.34 -8.15 -0.86
C SER A 450 27.44 -6.89 -0.01
N GLY A 451 27.98 -7.01 1.21
CA GLY A 451 28.14 -5.91 2.15
C GLY A 451 26.86 -5.52 2.92
N ALA A 452 25.71 -6.17 2.68
CA ALA A 452 24.46 -5.87 3.39
C ALA A 452 24.54 -6.22 4.89
N VAL A 453 25.21 -7.31 5.25
CA VAL A 453 25.40 -7.72 6.65
C VAL A 453 26.39 -6.77 7.33
N GLU A 454 27.51 -6.44 6.67
CA GLU A 454 28.48 -5.45 7.14
C GLU A 454 27.84 -4.06 7.34
N GLN A 455 26.95 -3.63 6.43
CA GLN A 455 26.20 -2.37 6.56
C GLN A 455 25.38 -2.34 7.86
N LEU A 456 24.64 -3.42 8.16
CA LEU A 456 23.88 -3.51 9.41
C LEU A 456 24.80 -3.61 10.64
N ARG A 457 25.95 -4.30 10.52
CA ARG A 457 26.96 -4.40 11.59
C ARG A 457 27.53 -3.02 11.95
N THR A 458 27.81 -2.17 10.96
CA THR A 458 28.21 -0.76 11.19
C THR A 458 27.09 0.04 11.85
N HIS A 459 25.84 -0.09 11.41
CA HIS A 459 24.72 0.58 12.07
C HIS A 459 24.57 0.14 13.54
N VAL A 460 24.67 -1.16 13.83
CA VAL A 460 24.61 -1.70 15.19
C VAL A 460 25.79 -1.25 16.05
N ARG A 461 27.02 -1.23 15.50
CA ARG A 461 28.20 -0.68 16.20
C ARG A 461 28.00 0.79 16.59
N ASN A 462 27.54 1.61 15.65
CA ASN A 462 27.36 3.05 15.87
C ASN A 462 26.22 3.31 16.87
N LEU A 463 25.04 2.70 16.66
CA LEU A 463 23.91 2.82 17.58
C LEU A 463 24.20 2.23 18.97
N GLY A 464 25.10 1.24 19.08
CA GLY A 464 25.56 0.70 20.35
C GLY A 464 26.41 1.68 21.18
N GLN A 465 27.05 2.67 20.56
CA GLN A 465 27.78 3.74 21.27
C GLN A 465 26.86 4.85 21.79
N LEU A 466 25.58 4.85 21.40
CA LEU A 466 24.60 5.83 21.88
C LEU A 466 24.45 5.70 23.41
N ASP A 467 24.62 6.83 24.11
CA ASP A 467 24.25 6.93 25.51
C ASP A 467 22.76 7.28 25.63
N ILE A 468 22.03 6.53 26.47
CA ILE A 468 20.65 6.81 26.84
C ILE A 468 20.57 6.74 28.37
N ASP A 469 20.29 7.90 28.99
CA ASP A 469 20.15 8.06 30.44
C ASP A 469 21.40 7.66 31.27
N GLY A 470 22.61 7.87 30.72
CA GLY A 470 23.90 7.58 31.39
C GLY A 470 24.39 6.14 31.21
N ARG A 471 23.87 5.45 30.18
CA ARG A 471 24.17 4.04 29.85
C ARG A 471 24.36 3.93 28.34
N ARG A 472 25.45 3.30 27.89
CA ARG A 472 25.63 2.96 26.46
C ARG A 472 24.74 1.77 26.10
N VAL A 473 24.06 1.85 24.95
CA VAL A 473 23.17 0.81 24.42
C VAL A 473 23.86 -0.56 24.26
N ALA A 474 25.18 -0.59 24.05
CA ALA A 474 25.97 -1.83 23.96
C ALA A 474 26.28 -2.52 25.29
N ASP A 475 26.15 -1.85 26.44
CA ASP A 475 26.70 -2.32 27.73
C ASP A 475 25.68 -3.03 28.67
N GLY A 476 24.40 -3.11 28.31
CA GLY A 476 23.35 -3.61 29.22
C GLY A 476 23.59 -5.06 29.71
N LEU A 477 23.23 -5.48 30.93
CA LEU A 477 22.47 -4.84 32.03
C LEU A 477 22.70 -5.63 33.34
N PRO A 478 22.40 -5.08 34.53
CA PRO A 478 21.50 -5.84 35.43
C PRO A 478 20.24 -5.08 35.90
N ASP A 479 19.09 -5.75 35.78
CA ASP A 479 17.85 -5.63 36.58
C ASP A 479 16.86 -4.44 36.45
N THR A 480 16.97 -3.51 35.48
CA THR A 480 16.02 -2.35 35.39
C THR A 480 15.18 -2.19 34.10
N GLY A 481 15.54 -2.81 32.97
CA GLY A 481 14.74 -2.75 31.73
C GLY A 481 15.06 -1.61 30.75
N GLU A 482 16.35 -1.40 30.51
CA GLU A 482 16.95 -0.39 29.63
C GLU A 482 17.03 -0.84 28.15
N ALA A 483 17.37 0.11 27.27
CA ALA A 483 17.55 -0.11 25.83
C ALA A 483 18.75 -1.02 25.54
N ILE A 484 18.57 -2.00 24.64
CA ILE A 484 19.63 -2.91 24.18
C ILE A 484 19.48 -3.08 22.66
N LEU A 485 20.61 -3.12 21.94
CA LEU A 485 20.67 -3.41 20.51
C LEU A 485 21.57 -4.61 20.21
N GLU A 486 21.10 -5.54 19.38
CA GLU A 486 21.89 -6.66 18.89
C GLU A 486 21.61 -6.95 17.40
N LEU A 487 22.60 -7.52 16.69
CA LEU A 487 22.48 -8.00 15.31
C LEU A 487 22.33 -9.54 15.28
N TYR A 488 21.21 -10.03 14.75
CA TYR A 488 21.05 -11.43 14.39
C TYR A 488 21.42 -11.65 12.92
N GLU A 489 22.56 -12.27 12.69
CA GLU A 489 23.04 -12.64 11.35
C GLU A 489 23.39 -14.13 11.25
N ARG A 490 23.40 -14.65 10.02
CA ARG A 490 23.90 -16.00 9.71
C ARG A 490 24.88 -16.00 8.53
N GLY A 491 25.31 -14.84 8.04
CA GLY A 491 26.09 -14.70 6.81
C GLY A 491 25.28 -14.92 5.52
N TYR A 492 25.97 -14.83 4.38
CA TYR A 492 25.40 -14.82 3.04
C TYR A 492 24.88 -16.18 2.53
N GLY A 493 24.00 -16.14 1.52
CA GLY A 493 23.53 -17.33 0.79
C GLY A 493 22.51 -18.23 1.51
N LYS A 494 22.02 -17.85 2.70
CA LYS A 494 21.05 -18.61 3.49
C LYS A 494 19.60 -18.16 3.24
N ASP A 495 18.64 -19.03 3.57
CA ASP A 495 17.20 -18.74 3.44
C ASP A 495 16.77 -17.65 4.43
N ALA A 496 16.47 -16.47 3.89
CA ALA A 496 15.98 -15.31 4.64
C ALA A 496 14.73 -15.63 5.49
N ALA A 497 13.85 -16.51 5.04
CA ALA A 497 12.68 -16.92 5.81
C ALA A 497 13.05 -17.73 7.06
N GLY A 498 14.14 -18.50 6.99
CA GLY A 498 14.71 -19.25 8.11
C GLY A 498 15.42 -18.35 9.10
N ILE A 499 16.23 -17.39 8.63
CA ILE A 499 16.92 -16.42 9.50
C ILE A 499 15.92 -15.62 10.32
N ALA A 500 14.88 -15.06 9.69
CA ALA A 500 13.82 -14.34 10.40
C ALA A 500 13.13 -15.20 11.48
N LYS A 501 12.91 -16.50 11.19
CA LYS A 501 12.28 -17.44 12.13
C LYS A 501 13.17 -17.71 13.35
N GLU A 502 14.46 -17.93 13.12
CA GLU A 502 15.43 -18.12 14.19
C GLU A 502 15.63 -16.83 15.00
N ALA A 503 15.69 -15.67 14.34
CA ALA A 503 15.79 -14.37 14.99
C ALA A 503 14.60 -14.09 15.93
N LEU A 504 13.36 -14.36 15.49
CA LEU A 504 12.18 -14.23 16.34
C LEU A 504 12.21 -15.17 17.56
N ALA A 505 12.68 -16.41 17.37
CA ALA A 505 12.83 -17.37 18.45
C ALA A 505 13.91 -16.93 19.45
N TYR A 506 15.06 -16.47 18.96
CA TYR A 506 16.17 -15.92 19.75
C TYR A 506 15.75 -14.68 20.53
N ALA A 507 15.12 -13.72 19.85
CA ALA A 507 14.61 -12.48 20.43
C ALA A 507 13.64 -12.74 21.58
N ARG A 508 12.75 -13.73 21.42
CA ARG A 508 11.85 -14.20 22.48
C ARG A 508 12.62 -14.78 23.67
N THR A 509 13.62 -15.64 23.44
CA THR A 509 14.40 -16.26 24.53
C THR A 509 15.26 -15.26 25.30
N GLN A 510 15.80 -14.23 24.64
CA GLN A 510 16.59 -13.18 25.30
C GLN A 510 15.73 -12.01 25.83
N GLY A 511 14.42 -12.02 25.57
CA GLY A 511 13.47 -11.03 26.07
C GLY A 511 13.48 -9.67 25.35
N PHE A 512 13.93 -9.61 24.10
CA PHE A 512 13.82 -8.41 23.27
C PHE A 512 12.36 -7.97 23.08
N ASP A 513 12.11 -6.69 22.90
CA ASP A 513 10.76 -6.14 22.71
C ASP A 513 10.38 -6.04 21.24
N VAL A 514 11.34 -5.69 20.38
CA VAL A 514 11.14 -5.48 18.95
C VAL A 514 12.16 -6.28 18.12
N VAL A 515 11.72 -6.82 16.98
CA VAL A 515 12.57 -7.38 15.93
C VAL A 515 12.36 -6.60 14.63
N LEU A 516 13.44 -6.01 14.10
CA LEU A 516 13.44 -5.31 12.81
C LEU A 516 14.05 -6.22 11.75
N ILE A 517 13.27 -6.65 10.76
CA ILE A 517 13.69 -7.60 9.73
C ILE A 517 14.07 -6.83 8.47
N ASP A 518 15.38 -6.72 8.18
CA ASP A 518 15.87 -6.17 6.91
C ASP A 518 15.76 -7.22 5.81
N THR A 519 15.26 -6.86 4.64
CA THR A 519 15.12 -7.80 3.51
C THR A 519 15.82 -7.27 2.26
N ALA A 520 16.39 -8.19 1.48
CA ALA A 520 16.99 -7.85 0.19
C ALA A 520 16.02 -7.03 -0.69
N GLY A 521 16.56 -6.04 -1.42
CA GLY A 521 15.79 -5.38 -2.46
C GLY A 521 15.43 -6.35 -3.59
N ARG A 522 14.29 -6.11 -4.24
CA ARG A 522 13.81 -6.93 -5.37
C ARG A 522 12.84 -6.14 -6.24
N MET A 523 12.89 -6.36 -7.55
CA MET A 523 11.90 -5.77 -8.47
C MET A 523 10.56 -6.48 -8.33
N GLN A 524 9.47 -5.72 -8.45
CA GLN A 524 8.10 -6.17 -8.23
C GLN A 524 7.65 -7.27 -9.21
N ASP A 525 8.23 -7.30 -10.40
CA ASP A 525 7.98 -8.33 -11.43
C ASP A 525 8.85 -9.59 -11.30
N ASN A 526 9.79 -9.64 -10.34
CA ASN A 526 10.64 -10.81 -10.14
C ASN A 526 9.90 -11.87 -9.30
N GLU A 527 9.04 -12.66 -9.95
CA GLU A 527 8.21 -13.69 -9.30
C GLU A 527 9.00 -14.62 -8.35
N PRO A 528 10.17 -15.19 -8.69
CA PRO A 528 10.94 -16.01 -7.73
C PRO A 528 11.33 -15.28 -6.45
N LEU A 529 11.80 -14.03 -6.54
CA LEU A 529 12.17 -13.22 -5.36
C LEU A 529 10.95 -12.73 -4.58
N MET A 530 9.81 -12.52 -5.25
CA MET A 530 8.54 -12.17 -4.62
C MET A 530 7.88 -13.36 -3.92
N ARG A 531 7.95 -14.57 -4.48
CA ARG A 531 7.56 -15.82 -3.79
C ARG A 531 8.42 -16.07 -2.55
N ALA A 532 9.73 -15.84 -2.64
CA ALA A 532 10.62 -15.93 -1.48
C ALA A 532 10.28 -14.89 -0.40
N LEU A 533 9.89 -13.67 -0.79
CA LEU A 533 9.41 -12.65 0.15
C LEU A 533 8.08 -13.06 0.81
N ALA A 534 7.10 -13.48 0.02
CA ALA A 534 5.80 -13.92 0.52
C ALA A 534 5.93 -15.10 1.48
N LYS A 535 6.83 -16.06 1.19
CA LYS A 535 7.20 -17.13 2.13
C LYS A 535 7.75 -16.58 3.45
N LEU A 536 8.68 -15.61 3.41
CA LEU A 536 9.24 -14.99 4.61
C LEU A 536 8.14 -14.35 5.47
N ILE A 537 7.25 -13.55 4.87
CA ILE A 537 6.14 -12.90 5.59
C ILE A 537 5.14 -13.95 6.12
N ALA A 538 4.74 -14.92 5.30
CA ALA A 538 3.74 -15.93 5.67
C ALA A 538 4.21 -16.89 6.78
N VAL A 539 5.50 -17.27 6.79
CA VAL A 539 6.08 -18.15 7.81
C VAL A 539 6.30 -17.41 9.14
N ASN A 540 6.69 -16.14 9.10
CA ASN A 540 7.12 -15.40 10.28
C ASN A 540 6.05 -14.51 10.91
N GLN A 541 5.00 -14.17 10.14
CA GLN A 541 3.84 -13.37 10.59
C GLN A 541 4.24 -12.11 11.38
N PRO A 542 5.07 -11.20 10.79
CA PRO A 542 5.40 -9.93 11.42
C PRO A 542 4.13 -9.11 11.71
N ASP A 543 4.16 -8.30 12.76
CA ASP A 543 3.03 -7.46 13.17
C ASP A 543 2.76 -6.34 12.15
N LYS A 544 3.83 -5.79 11.57
CA LYS A 544 3.79 -4.83 10.45
C LYS A 544 4.72 -5.25 9.31
N VAL A 545 4.24 -5.12 8.08
CA VAL A 545 5.06 -5.14 6.87
C VAL A 545 5.05 -3.74 6.26
N LEU A 546 6.18 -3.04 6.35
CA LEU A 546 6.34 -1.68 5.83
C LEU A 546 7.04 -1.74 4.46
N PHE A 547 6.38 -1.19 3.45
CA PHE A 547 7.00 -0.94 2.14
C PHE A 547 7.84 0.33 2.20
N VAL A 548 9.13 0.20 1.92
CA VAL A 548 10.06 1.31 1.80
C VAL A 548 10.10 1.75 0.34
N GLY A 549 9.68 2.98 0.07
CA GLY A 549 9.68 3.60 -1.25
C GLY A 549 10.49 4.89 -1.28
N GLU A 550 10.79 5.40 -2.47
CA GLU A 550 11.43 6.71 -2.66
C GLU A 550 10.38 7.76 -3.03
N ALA A 551 10.45 8.94 -2.41
CA ALA A 551 9.52 10.04 -2.65
C ALA A 551 9.60 10.60 -4.08
N LEU A 552 10.76 10.46 -4.74
CA LEU A 552 10.98 10.85 -6.14
C LEU A 552 10.18 10.01 -7.15
N VAL A 553 9.76 8.80 -6.79
CA VAL A 553 9.17 7.83 -7.73
C VAL A 553 7.68 8.13 -7.91
N GLY A 554 7.31 8.78 -9.02
CA GLY A 554 5.92 9.14 -9.34
C GLY A 554 5.03 7.95 -9.73
N ASN A 555 4.62 7.85 -11.00
CA ASN A 555 3.71 6.79 -11.50
C ASN A 555 4.13 5.36 -11.09
N GLU A 556 5.44 5.09 -11.14
CA GLU A 556 6.03 3.78 -10.85
C GLU A 556 5.82 3.33 -9.37
N ALA A 557 5.59 4.25 -8.43
CA ALA A 557 5.29 3.88 -7.04
C ALA A 557 3.94 3.17 -6.91
N VAL A 558 2.97 3.49 -7.77
CA VAL A 558 1.68 2.78 -7.84
C VAL A 558 1.91 1.32 -8.21
N ASP A 559 2.69 1.08 -9.26
CA ASP A 559 2.96 -0.27 -9.77
C ASP A 559 3.73 -1.11 -8.76
N GLN A 560 4.82 -0.56 -8.22
CA GLN A 560 5.62 -1.20 -7.18
C GLN A 560 4.78 -1.56 -5.95
N LEU A 561 4.07 -0.59 -5.37
CA LEU A 561 3.32 -0.80 -4.13
C LEU A 561 2.15 -1.78 -4.34
N THR A 562 1.43 -1.67 -5.46
CA THR A 562 0.30 -2.55 -5.79
C THR A 562 0.76 -3.98 -6.05
N LYS A 563 1.83 -4.18 -6.85
CA LYS A 563 2.38 -5.51 -7.12
C LYS A 563 3.00 -6.14 -5.88
N PHE A 564 3.71 -5.39 -5.02
CA PHE A 564 4.18 -5.90 -3.73
C PHE A 564 3.02 -6.35 -2.83
N HIS A 565 2.01 -5.49 -2.63
CA HIS A 565 0.84 -5.81 -1.80
C HIS A 565 0.09 -7.04 -2.32
N ARG A 566 -0.05 -7.17 -3.63
CA ARG A 566 -0.70 -8.30 -4.29
C ARG A 566 0.14 -9.58 -4.19
N ALA A 567 1.42 -9.53 -4.53
CA ALA A 567 2.29 -10.71 -4.54
C ALA A 567 2.47 -11.31 -3.14
N LEU A 568 2.51 -10.48 -2.09
CA LEU A 568 2.48 -10.96 -0.69
C LEU A 568 1.22 -11.79 -0.40
N LYS A 569 0.07 -11.44 -0.98
CA LYS A 569 -1.17 -12.19 -0.82
C LYS A 569 -1.20 -13.44 -1.69
N ASP A 570 -1.03 -13.26 -3.01
CA ASP A 570 -1.15 -14.30 -4.04
C ASP A 570 -0.15 -15.46 -3.84
N TYR A 571 1.04 -15.19 -3.30
CA TYR A 571 2.09 -16.20 -3.09
C TYR A 571 2.24 -16.69 -1.64
N SER A 572 1.40 -16.23 -0.70
CA SER A 572 1.52 -16.59 0.72
C SER A 572 1.25 -18.08 1.03
N GLY A 573 0.37 -18.73 0.26
CA GLY A 573 -0.06 -20.11 0.50
C GLY A 573 -0.92 -20.33 1.75
N VAL A 574 -1.40 -19.27 2.42
CA VAL A 574 -2.23 -19.37 3.63
C VAL A 574 -3.65 -18.87 3.40
N SER A 575 -4.61 -19.32 4.22
CA SER A 575 -6.04 -18.98 4.07
C SER A 575 -6.36 -17.50 4.30
N HIS A 576 -5.57 -16.83 5.14
CA HIS A 576 -5.71 -15.41 5.48
C HIS A 576 -4.40 -14.68 5.12
N PRO A 577 -4.19 -14.33 3.84
CA PRO A 577 -2.97 -13.69 3.38
C PRO A 577 -2.77 -12.30 3.98
N ARG A 578 -1.59 -12.04 4.55
CA ARG A 578 -1.14 -10.70 4.94
C ARG A 578 -0.58 -9.96 3.72
N GLY A 579 -0.96 -8.70 3.55
CA GLY A 579 -0.38 -7.80 2.56
C GLY A 579 0.74 -6.93 3.14
N LEU A 580 0.89 -5.72 2.61
CA LEU A 580 1.56 -4.61 3.29
C LEU A 580 0.61 -4.01 4.33
N ASP A 581 1.17 -3.49 5.42
CA ASP A 581 0.44 -2.80 6.49
C ASP A 581 0.62 -1.27 6.43
N GLY A 582 1.63 -0.78 5.69
CA GLY A 582 1.91 0.64 5.50
C GLY A 582 3.17 0.92 4.70
N CYS A 583 3.52 2.21 4.60
CA CYS A 583 4.65 2.73 3.84
C CYS A 583 5.63 3.51 4.71
N LEU A 584 6.90 3.51 4.29
CA LEU A 584 7.95 4.42 4.74
C LEU A 584 8.52 5.09 3.48
N LEU A 585 8.34 6.41 3.33
CA LEU A 585 8.86 7.13 2.18
C LEU A 585 10.25 7.69 2.49
N THR A 586 11.18 7.60 1.54
CA THR A 586 12.59 7.97 1.71
C THR A 586 13.02 9.01 0.69
N LYS A 587 14.15 9.67 0.94
CA LYS A 587 14.65 10.79 0.11
C LYS A 587 13.65 11.94 0.04
N TRP A 588 12.90 12.15 1.13
CA TRP A 588 11.89 13.21 1.23
C TRP A 588 12.53 14.61 1.22
N ASP A 589 13.78 14.69 1.67
CA ASP A 589 14.72 15.81 1.51
C ASP A 589 15.04 16.18 0.05
N THR A 590 14.71 15.33 -0.94
CA THR A 590 15.06 15.54 -2.34
C THR A 590 13.90 15.91 -3.25
N VAL A 591 12.67 16.02 -2.72
CA VAL A 591 11.47 16.31 -3.53
C VAL A 591 11.02 17.77 -3.50
N ASP A 592 11.60 18.62 -2.65
CA ASP A 592 11.14 19.98 -2.41
C ASP A 592 9.61 20.04 -2.16
N ASP A 593 8.84 20.61 -3.08
CA ASP A 593 7.38 20.70 -3.05
C ASP A 593 6.65 19.56 -3.77
N LYS A 594 7.38 18.63 -4.41
CA LYS A 594 6.86 17.54 -5.27
C LYS A 594 6.49 16.30 -4.48
N VAL A 595 5.72 16.51 -3.41
CA VAL A 595 5.31 15.49 -2.43
C VAL A 595 4.21 14.53 -2.95
N GLY A 596 3.84 14.60 -4.23
CA GLY A 596 2.70 13.90 -4.85
C GLY A 596 2.77 12.37 -4.84
N THR A 597 3.96 11.79 -4.64
CA THR A 597 4.13 10.34 -4.41
C THR A 597 3.41 9.85 -3.15
N ALA A 598 3.28 10.70 -2.12
CA ALA A 598 2.55 10.35 -0.90
C ALA A 598 1.04 10.18 -1.17
N LEU A 599 0.44 11.16 -1.86
CA LEU A 599 -0.96 11.10 -2.29
C LEU A 599 -1.20 9.92 -3.26
N THR A 600 -0.27 9.72 -4.20
CA THR A 600 -0.31 8.63 -5.18
C THR A 600 -0.32 7.24 -4.52
N SER A 601 0.59 7.01 -3.56
CA SER A 601 0.74 5.73 -2.87
C SER A 601 -0.45 5.42 -1.94
N THR A 602 -0.89 6.41 -1.18
CA THR A 602 -2.04 6.30 -0.26
C THR A 602 -3.34 6.08 -1.03
N TRP A 603 -3.60 6.83 -2.10
CA TRP A 603 -4.80 6.65 -2.95
C TRP A 603 -4.87 5.24 -3.55
N ALA A 604 -3.76 4.77 -4.15
CA ALA A 604 -3.72 3.50 -4.87
C ALA A 604 -4.00 2.29 -3.97
N THR A 605 -3.56 2.33 -2.70
CA THR A 605 -3.58 1.14 -1.84
C THR A 605 -4.41 1.27 -0.56
N GLY A 606 -4.75 2.49 -0.14
CA GLY A 606 -5.37 2.77 1.16
C GLY A 606 -4.43 2.54 2.35
N LEU A 607 -3.13 2.41 2.11
CA LEU A 607 -2.14 2.11 3.15
C LEU A 607 -1.58 3.39 3.78
N PRO A 608 -1.42 3.46 5.11
CA PRO A 608 -0.86 4.61 5.81
C PRO A 608 0.63 4.79 5.52
N ILE A 609 1.10 6.03 5.51
CA ILE A 609 2.53 6.35 5.60
C ILE A 609 2.88 6.52 7.08
N PHE A 610 3.72 5.65 7.61
CA PHE A 610 4.12 5.68 9.02
C PHE A 610 5.23 6.69 9.30
N PHE A 611 6.20 6.80 8.38
CA PHE A 611 7.36 7.68 8.52
C PHE A 611 7.81 8.22 7.17
N VAL A 612 8.46 9.39 7.20
CA VAL A 612 9.27 9.91 6.08
C VAL A 612 10.74 10.06 6.51
N GLY A 613 11.65 9.67 5.62
CA GLY A 613 13.10 9.78 5.79
C GLY A 613 13.65 10.98 5.03
N THR A 614 14.14 11.98 5.76
CA THR A 614 14.49 13.34 5.31
C THR A 614 16.01 13.57 5.27
N GLY A 615 16.77 12.59 4.77
CA GLY A 615 18.23 12.60 4.77
C GLY A 615 18.86 11.25 5.11
N GLN A 616 20.09 11.25 5.62
CA GLN A 616 20.93 10.05 5.81
C GLN A 616 21.29 9.74 7.27
N THR A 617 21.18 10.72 8.17
CA THR A 617 21.52 10.57 9.61
C THR A 617 20.42 9.80 10.36
N TYR A 618 20.68 9.38 11.61
CA TYR A 618 19.67 8.70 12.43
C TYR A 618 18.51 9.61 12.84
N THR A 619 18.77 10.92 12.90
CA THR A 619 17.82 11.99 13.23
C THR A 619 16.92 12.40 12.06
N ASP A 620 17.28 12.05 10.81
CA ASP A 620 16.51 12.35 9.59
C ASP A 620 15.30 11.40 9.40
N LEU A 621 14.48 11.25 10.43
CA LEU A 621 13.21 10.50 10.41
C LEU A 621 12.11 11.40 11.01
N ARG A 622 10.96 11.46 10.34
CA ARG A 622 9.83 12.34 10.67
C ARG A 622 8.50 11.61 10.56
N GLN A 623 7.48 12.12 11.25
CA GLN A 623 6.08 11.77 10.97
C GLN A 623 5.53 12.63 9.83
N LEU A 624 4.58 12.08 9.06
CA LEU A 624 3.96 12.78 7.93
C LEU A 624 2.80 13.67 8.42
N ARG A 625 3.00 15.00 8.44
CA ARG A 625 1.88 15.94 8.63
C ARG A 625 1.04 16.05 7.37
N VAL A 626 -0.18 15.53 7.42
CA VAL A 626 -1.15 15.60 6.30
C VAL A 626 -1.38 17.04 5.83
N SER A 627 -1.51 18.00 6.76
CA SER A 627 -1.67 19.42 6.44
C SER A 627 -0.50 20.03 5.67
N HIS A 628 0.74 19.63 5.96
CA HIS A 628 1.91 20.07 5.22
C HIS A 628 1.86 19.55 3.78
N VAL A 629 1.61 18.25 3.58
CA VAL A 629 1.51 17.64 2.23
C VAL A 629 0.40 18.31 1.42
N VAL A 630 -0.79 18.50 2.01
CA VAL A 630 -1.93 19.17 1.36
C VAL A 630 -1.56 20.61 0.95
N ASN A 631 -0.92 21.36 1.83
CA ASN A 631 -0.47 22.72 1.52
C ASN A 631 0.57 22.74 0.39
N ALA A 632 1.58 21.87 0.43
CA ALA A 632 2.62 21.79 -0.60
C ALA A 632 2.06 21.41 -1.99
N LEU A 633 1.11 20.46 -2.05
CA LEU A 633 0.42 20.03 -3.27
C LEU A 633 -0.51 21.08 -3.88
N LEU A 634 -0.96 22.04 -3.07
CA LEU A 634 -1.86 23.10 -3.52
C LEU A 634 -1.16 24.47 -3.55
N ARG A 635 0.13 24.58 -3.23
CA ARG A 635 0.88 25.84 -3.28
C ARG A 635 1.21 26.16 -4.74
N ASP A 636 0.64 27.27 -5.24
CA ASP A 636 0.79 27.79 -6.61
C ASP A 636 2.26 27.85 -7.08
#